data_AF-A0A9P8BQX5-F1
#
_entry.id   AF-A0A9P8BQX5-F1
#
_cell.length_a   1.000
_cell.length_b   1.000
_cell.length_c   1.000
_cell.angle_alpha   90.00
_cell.angle_beta   90.00
_cell.angle_gamma   90.00
#
_symmetry.space_group_name_H-M   'P 1'
#
loop_
_entity.id
_entity.type
_entity.pdbx_description
1 polymer ?
#
loop_
_entity_poly.entity_id
_entity_poly.type
_entity_poly.pdbx_seq_one_letter_code
_entity_poly.pdbx_strand_id
1 'polypeptide(L)'
;MTHYQPVMFPVELTVERSYLKDALRAILHTVLFHRVFANIKPRDMDILDLTIPIIDDPEVDKLVDEKIAAFVKVVDSNPQSKGQ
;
A
#
# COMPACT_ATOMS: atom_id res chain seq x y z
N MET A 1 25.34 20.21 -14.26
CA MET A 1 24.05 19.47 -14.26
C MET A 1 24.18 18.33 -13.27
N THR A 2 23.66 18.47 -12.07
CA THR A 2 23.60 17.38 -11.08
C THR A 2 22.63 16.32 -11.60
N HIS A 3 23.11 15.09 -11.76
CA HIS A 3 22.25 13.94 -12.06
C HIS A 3 21.31 13.71 -10.87
N TYR A 4 20.01 13.91 -11.05
CA TYR A 4 19.02 13.55 -10.04
C TYR A 4 18.95 12.02 -9.95
N GLN A 5 19.18 11.49 -8.76
CA GLN A 5 18.94 10.09 -8.44
C GLN A 5 17.67 10.00 -7.58
N PRO A 6 16.66 9.20 -7.96
CA PRO A 6 15.48 8.99 -7.14
C PRO A 6 15.86 8.45 -5.76
N VAL A 7 15.29 9.02 -4.70
CA VAL A 7 15.45 8.48 -3.34
C VAL A 7 14.55 7.25 -3.20
N MET A 8 15.15 6.11 -2.88
CA MET A 8 14.45 4.84 -2.68
C MET A 8 14.28 4.54 -1.19
N PHE A 9 13.10 4.05 -0.82
CA PHE A 9 12.76 3.62 0.54
C PHE A 9 12.30 2.15 0.50
N PRO A 10 13.23 1.17 0.49
CA PRO A 10 12.86 -0.23 0.50
C PRO A 10 12.21 -0.61 1.84
N VAL A 11 11.12 -1.38 1.78
CA VAL A 11 10.43 -1.93 2.96
C VAL A 11 10.37 -3.44 2.78
N GLU A 12 10.97 -4.17 3.72
CA GLU A 12 10.85 -5.63 3.78
C GLU A 12 9.74 -6.00 4.77
N LEU A 13 8.77 -6.80 4.31
CA LEU A 13 7.62 -7.21 5.11
C LEU A 13 7.53 -8.75 5.16
N THR A 14 7.42 -9.29 6.37
CA THR A 14 7.00 -10.67 6.61
C THR A 14 5.62 -10.63 7.25
N VAL A 15 4.64 -11.28 6.63
CA VAL A 15 3.23 -11.22 7.05
C VAL A 15 2.59 -12.59 6.88
N GLU A 16 1.68 -12.95 7.79
CA GLU A 16 0.88 -14.16 7.60
C GLU A 16 -0.03 -14.00 6.38
N ARG A 17 -0.28 -15.11 5.67
CA ARG A 17 -1.04 -15.08 4.43
C ARG A 17 -2.46 -14.50 4.60
N SER A 18 -3.06 -14.72 5.77
CA SER A 18 -4.36 -14.16 6.19
C SER A 18 -4.38 -12.63 6.21
N TYR A 19 -3.28 -12.00 6.64
CA TYR A 19 -3.18 -10.55 6.80
C TYR A 19 -2.52 -9.85 5.59
N LEU A 20 -2.06 -10.58 4.58
CA LEU A 20 -1.33 -10.00 3.44
C LEU A 20 -2.06 -8.84 2.78
N LYS A 21 -3.37 -8.98 2.52
CA LYS A 21 -4.16 -7.91 1.88
C LYS A 21 -4.27 -6.68 2.76
N ASP A 22 -4.51 -6.87 4.06
CA ASP A 22 -4.71 -5.78 5.00
C ASP A 22 -3.41 -5.04 5.28
N ALA A 23 -2.28 -5.75 5.36
CA ALA A 23 -0.96 -5.14 5.50
C ALA A 23 -0.59 -4.30 4.26
N LEU A 24 -0.83 -4.82 3.06
CA LEU A 24 -0.61 -4.07 1.81
C LEU A 24 -1.53 -2.84 1.74
N ARG A 25 -2.79 -2.96 2.13
CA ARG A 25 -3.74 -1.85 2.18
C ARG A 25 -3.25 -0.75 3.14
N ALA A 26 -2.85 -1.13 4.35
CA ALA A 26 -2.33 -0.19 5.34
C ALA A 26 -1.10 0.58 4.81
N ILE A 27 -0.14 -0.12 4.21
CA ILE A 27 1.08 0.49 3.65
C ILE A 27 0.75 1.42 2.49
N LEU A 28 -0.04 0.98 1.52
CA LEU A 28 -0.33 1.77 0.31
C LEU A 28 -1.11 3.04 0.64
N HIS A 29 -2.14 2.98 1.49
CA HIS A 29 -2.85 4.19 1.91
C HIS A 29 -1.96 5.14 2.70
N THR A 30 -1.13 4.63 3.60
CA THR A 30 -0.18 5.46 4.36
C THR A 30 0.80 6.15 3.41
N VAL A 31 1.38 5.43 2.44
CA VAL A 31 2.29 6.03 1.45
C VAL A 31 1.60 7.10 0.62
N LEU A 32 0.41 6.82 0.09
CA LEU A 32 -0.35 7.76 -0.74
C LEU A 32 -0.74 9.01 0.05
N PHE A 33 -1.19 8.86 1.29
CA PHE A 33 -1.53 9.98 2.16
C PHE A 33 -0.38 10.98 2.33
N HIS A 34 0.86 10.49 2.44
CA HIS A 34 2.05 11.34 2.57
C HIS A 34 2.62 11.86 1.24
N ARG A 35 2.13 11.37 0.08
CA ARG A 35 2.72 11.63 -1.24
C ARG A 35 1.80 12.39 -2.19
N VAL A 36 0.50 12.41 -1.94
CA VAL A 36 -0.46 13.15 -2.77
C VAL A 36 -0.53 14.60 -2.32
N PHE A 37 -0.01 15.51 -3.13
CA PHE A 37 -0.03 16.95 -2.90
C PHE A 37 -1.23 17.60 -3.61
N ALA A 38 -2.43 17.17 -3.24
CA ALA A 38 -3.69 17.75 -3.69
C ALA A 38 -4.50 18.25 -2.48
N ASN A 39 -5.63 18.92 -2.72
CA ASN A 39 -6.57 19.21 -1.64
C ASN A 39 -7.31 17.92 -1.27
N ILE A 40 -6.72 17.15 -0.37
CA ILE A 40 -7.27 15.89 0.13
C ILE A 40 -8.02 16.11 1.43
N LYS A 41 -9.14 15.42 1.58
CA LYS A 41 -9.81 15.30 2.87
C LYS A 41 -9.29 14.03 3.56
N PRO A 42 -8.74 14.12 4.79
CA PRO A 42 -8.32 12.94 5.53
C PRO A 42 -9.53 12.19 6.10
N ARG A 43 -9.39 10.87 6.23
CA ARG A 43 -10.28 10.01 7.01
C ARG A 43 -9.44 8.97 7.76
N ASP A 44 -9.92 8.54 8.93
CA ASP A 44 -9.30 7.46 9.68
C ASP A 44 -9.73 6.09 9.12
N MET A 45 -8.79 5.14 9.14
CA MET A 45 -9.05 3.74 8.84
C MET A 45 -8.41 2.86 9.92
N ASP A 46 -9.23 2.02 10.55
CA ASP A 46 -8.77 1.02 11.51
C ASP A 46 -8.45 -0.29 10.78
N ILE A 47 -7.22 -0.77 10.92
CA ILE A 47 -6.71 -1.97 10.25
C ILE A 47 -5.54 -2.57 11.03
N LEU A 48 -5.53 -3.90 11.23
CA LEU A 48 -4.47 -4.62 11.96
C LEU A 48 -4.12 -3.98 13.32
N ASP A 49 -5.13 -3.58 14.10
CA ASP A 49 -4.99 -2.88 15.38
C ASP A 49 -4.28 -1.51 15.32
N LEU A 50 -4.21 -0.92 14.13
CA LEU A 50 -3.69 0.43 13.88
C LEU A 50 -4.81 1.34 13.37
N THR A 51 -4.77 2.61 13.76
CA THR A 51 -5.54 3.68 13.12
C THR A 51 -4.59 4.48 12.23
N ILE A 52 -4.85 4.51 10.92
CA ILE A 52 -4.01 5.23 9.95
C ILE A 52 -4.80 6.31 9.20
N PRO A 53 -4.15 7.42 8.81
CA PRO A 53 -4.77 8.42 7.97
C PRO A 53 -4.79 7.96 6.51
N ILE A 54 -5.93 8.14 5.85
CA ILE A 54 -6.11 7.83 4.43
C ILE A 54 -6.73 9.02 3.69
N ILE A 55 -6.66 8.98 2.36
CA ILE A 55 -7.34 9.92 1.48
C ILE A 55 -8.81 9.49 1.38
N ASP A 56 -9.76 10.38 1.66
CA ASP A 56 -11.21 10.15 1.51
C ASP A 56 -11.63 10.26 0.03
N ASP A 57 -11.16 9.33 -0.80
CA ASP A 57 -11.41 9.27 -2.25
C ASP A 57 -11.70 7.82 -2.72
N PRO A 58 -12.93 7.53 -3.20
CA PRO A 58 -13.30 6.20 -3.66
C PRO A 58 -12.47 5.66 -4.84
N GLU A 59 -11.92 6.54 -5.68
CA GLU A 59 -11.06 6.11 -6.79
C GLU A 59 -9.71 5.61 -6.29
N VAL A 60 -9.18 6.23 -5.24
CA VAL A 60 -7.95 5.78 -4.56
C VAL A 60 -8.18 4.43 -3.92
N ASP A 61 -9.28 4.25 -3.17
CA ASP A 61 -9.63 2.97 -2.55
C ASP A 61 -9.71 1.84 -3.58
N LYS A 62 -10.43 2.09 -4.69
CA LYS A 62 -10.58 1.13 -5.78
C LYS A 62 -9.23 0.77 -6.41
N LEU A 63 -8.38 1.75 -6.69
CA LEU A 63 -7.08 1.51 -7.31
C LEU A 63 -6.16 0.70 -6.40
N VAL A 64 -6.16 1.00 -5.10
CA VAL A 64 -5.40 0.24 -4.09
C VAL A 64 -5.87 -1.21 -4.06
N ASP A 65 -7.18 -1.46 -3.98
CA ASP A 65 -7.75 -2.80 -3.96
C ASP A 65 -7.44 -3.59 -5.25
N GLU A 66 -7.52 -2.96 -6.42
CA GLU A 66 -7.18 -3.58 -7.70
C GLU A 66 -5.71 -4.01 -7.77
N LYS A 67 -4.79 -3.16 -7.31
CA LYS A 67 -3.35 -3.46 -7.28
C LYS A 67 -3.03 -4.59 -6.30
N ILE A 68 -3.63 -4.57 -5.11
CA ILE A 68 -3.48 -5.64 -4.12
C ILE A 68 -4.01 -6.96 -4.69
N ALA A 69 -5.18 -6.96 -5.34
CA ALA A 69 -5.76 -8.16 -5.92
C ALA A 69 -4.87 -8.75 -7.03
N ALA A 70 -4.28 -7.90 -7.87
CA ALA A 70 -3.34 -8.33 -8.91
C ALA A 70 -2.07 -8.94 -8.30
N PHE A 71 -1.48 -8.28 -7.30
CA PHE A 71 -0.29 -8.77 -6.61
C PHE A 71 -0.53 -10.12 -5.92
N VAL A 72 -1.64 -10.24 -5.18
CA VAL A 72 -2.01 -11.47 -4.46
C VAL A 72 -2.15 -12.66 -5.41
N LYS A 73 -2.74 -12.48 -6.60
CA LYS A 73 -2.84 -13.56 -7.61
C LYS A 73 -1.46 -14.05 -8.06
N VAL A 74 -0.48 -13.16 -8.19
CA VAL A 74 0.90 -13.51 -8.56
C VAL A 74 1.57 -14.29 -7.43
N VAL A 75 1.46 -13.80 -6.19
CA VAL A 75 2.06 -14.47 -5.02
C VAL A 75 1.44 -15.85 -4.77
N ASP A 76 0.12 -15.99 -4.92
CA ASP A 76 -0.57 -17.28 -4.76
C ASP A 76 -0.19 -18.31 -5.81
N SER A 77 0.22 -17.87 -7.00
CA SER A 77 0.67 -18.75 -8.07
C SER A 77 2.03 -19.41 -7.75
N ASN A 78 2.74 -18.93 -6.71
CA ASN A 78 4.00 -19.51 -6.26
C ASN A 78 4.15 -19.35 -4.73
N PRO A 79 3.79 -20.37 -3.92
CA PRO A 79 3.73 -20.29 -2.45
C PRO A 79 5.05 -19.97 -1.74
N GLN A 80 6.20 -20.12 -2.41
CA GLN A 80 7.51 -19.73 -1.91
C GLN A 80 7.98 -18.35 -2.41
N SER A 81 7.14 -17.62 -3.16
CA SER A 81 7.57 -16.41 -3.86
C SER A 81 7.68 -15.20 -2.94
N LYS A 82 8.83 -14.53 -3.02
CA LYS A 82 8.97 -13.13 -2.66
C LYS A 82 8.41 -12.31 -3.83
N GLY A 83 7.42 -11.46 -3.57
CA GLY A 83 6.91 -10.48 -4.52
C GLY A 83 7.39 -9.07 -4.15
N GLN A 84 7.50 -8.19 -5.15
CA GLN A 84 7.72 -6.75 -4.98
C GLN A 84 6.69 -5.98 -5.81
#